data_AF-A0A417BZQ3-F1
#
_entry.id   AF-A0A417BZQ3-F1
#
_cell.length_a   1.000
_cell.length_b   1.000
_cell.length_c   1.000
_cell.angle_alpha   90.00
_cell.angle_beta   90.00
_cell.angle_gamma   90.00
#
_symmetry.space_group_name_H-M   'P 1'
#
loop_
_entity.id
_entity.type
_entity.pdbx_description
1 polymer ?
#
loop_
_entity_poly.entity_id
_entity_poly.type
_entity_poly.pdbx_seq_one_letter_code
_entity_poly.pdbx_strand_id
1 'polypeptide(L)' 'MPVQILVGGEDRKPVGDEFCGSCRVERMEYLTDNLQKHQIAAELEIIPGIGHSDGERVRTDRFLGWLGKLMQK' A
#
# COMPACT_ATOMS: atom_id res chain seq x y z
N MET A 1 -4.63 -14.98 -6.11
CA MET A 1 -4.50 -13.72 -6.86
C MET A 1 -3.57 -12.82 -6.07
N PRO A 2 -2.46 -12.35 -6.66
CA PRO A 2 -1.54 -11.45 -5.97
C PRO A 2 -2.13 -10.05 -5.81
N VAL A 3 -1.80 -9.37 -4.72
CA VAL A 3 -2.30 -8.04 -4.36
C VAL A 3 -1.12 -7.08 -4.21
N GLN A 4 -1.24 -5.89 -4.80
CA GLN A 4 -0.35 -4.76 -4.51
C GLN A 4 -1.10 -3.73 -3.66
N ILE A 5 -0.42 -3.22 -2.63
CA ILE A 5 -0.90 -2.12 -1.81
C ILE A 5 0.09 -0.96 -1.94
N LEU A 6 -0.40 0.23 -2.28
CA LEU A 6 0.39 1.44 -2.44
C LEU A 6 -0.08 2.50 -1.45
N VAL A 7 0.82 3.01 -0.60
CA VAL A 7 0.51 4.10 0.33
C VAL A 7 1.57 5.20 0.25
N GLY A 8 1.15 6.44 0.44
CA GLY A 8 2.08 7.57 0.51
C GLY A 8 2.75 7.58 1.89
N GLY A 9 4.07 7.75 1.93
CA GLY A 9 4.84 7.75 3.18
C GLY A 9 4.48 8.89 4.14
N GLU A 10 3.90 9.96 3.61
CA GLU A 10 3.43 11.12 4.38
C GLU A 10 1.92 11.04 4.69
N ASP A 11 1.23 9.97 4.32
CA ASP A 11 -0.19 9.72 4.66
C ASP A 11 -0.34 9.26 6.12
N ARG A 12 0.17 10.11 7.03
CA ARG A 12 0.29 9.88 8.47
C ARG A 12 -0.73 10.66 9.29
N LYS A 13 -1.67 11.34 8.62
CA LYS A 13 -2.77 12.02 9.33
C LYS A 13 -3.61 10.99 10.10
N PRO A 14 -4.06 11.31 11.32
CA PRO A 14 -4.93 10.43 12.08
C PRO A 14 -6.19 10.04 11.29
N VAL A 15 -6.57 8.77 11.37
CA VAL A 15 -7.77 8.24 10.68
C VAL A 15 -8.73 7.62 11.69
N GLY A 16 -9.64 8.42 12.23
CA GLY A 16 -10.69 7.93 13.14
C GLY A 16 -10.14 7.14 14.32
N ASP A 17 -10.89 6.12 14.75
CA ASP A 17 -10.54 5.31 15.92
C ASP A 17 -9.40 4.33 15.63
N GLU A 18 -8.53 4.11 16.61
CA GLU A 18 -7.39 3.20 16.52
C GLU A 18 -7.84 1.73 16.55
N PHE A 19 -8.10 1.16 15.37
CA PHE A 19 -8.40 -0.27 15.23
C PHE A 19 -7.13 -1.09 14.94
N CYS A 20 -6.37 -0.69 13.92
CA CYS A 20 -5.19 -1.40 13.44
C CYS A 20 -4.08 -0.44 12.97
N GLY A 21 -3.93 0.65 13.71
CA GLY A 21 -3.07 1.78 13.35
C GLY A 21 -3.82 3.10 13.46
N SER A 22 -3.06 4.14 13.80
CA SER A 22 -3.51 5.52 13.97
C SER A 22 -3.60 6.26 12.63
N CYS A 23 -2.83 5.85 11.62
CA CYS A 23 -2.78 6.48 10.30
C CYS A 23 -2.87 5.47 9.13
N ARG A 24 -2.93 5.96 7.88
CA ARG A 24 -3.09 5.08 6.71
C ARG A 24 -1.89 4.18 6.48
N VAL A 25 -0.67 4.67 6.69
CA VAL A 25 0.56 3.86 6.56
C VAL A 25 0.49 2.62 7.45
N GLU A 26 0.25 2.81 8.74
CA GLU A 26 0.16 1.72 9.73
C GLU A 26 -0.97 0.73 9.39
N ARG A 27 -2.13 1.24 8.93
CA ARG A 27 -3.25 0.38 8.51
C ARG A 27 -2.92 -0.45 7.28
N MET A 28 -2.14 0.07 6.34
CA MET A 28 -1.72 -0.67 5.15
C MET A 28 -0.66 -1.71 5.50
N GLU A 29 0.24 -1.41 6.43
CA GLU A 29 1.16 -2.40 7.01
C GLU A 29 0.37 -3.54 7.66
N TYR A 30 -0.59 -3.22 8.53
CA TYR A 30 -1.44 -4.23 9.17
C TYR A 30 -2.23 -5.07 8.17
N LEU A 31 -2.84 -4.45 7.15
CA LEU A 31 -3.58 -5.17 6.11
C LEU A 31 -2.67 -6.12 5.33
N THR A 32 -1.46 -5.69 5.00
CA THR A 32 -0.47 -6.51 4.28
C THR A 32 -0.07 -7.72 5.12
N ASP A 33 0.23 -7.51 6.40
CA ASP A 33 0.52 -8.59 7.34
C ASP A 33 -0.65 -9.58 7.45
N ASN A 34 -1.89 -9.08 7.50
CA ASN A 34 -3.07 -9.92 7.57
C ASN A 34 -3.23 -10.79 6.31
N LEU A 35 -3.11 -10.20 5.11
CA LEU A 35 -3.16 -10.94 3.85
C LEU A 35 -2.10 -12.04 3.81
N GLN A 36 -0.86 -11.71 4.16
CA GLN A 36 0.25 -12.67 4.17
C GLN A 36 0.05 -13.80 5.19
N LYS A 37 -0.45 -13.49 6.41
CA LYS A 37 -0.81 -14.48 7.42
C LYS A 37 -1.85 -15.49 6.92
N HIS A 38 -2.76 -15.04 6.05
CA HIS A 38 -3.76 -15.88 5.39
C HIS A 38 -3.32 -16.43 4.03
N GLN A 39 -2.01 -16.51 3.78
CA GLN A 39 -1.40 -17.08 2.58
C GLN A 39 -1.81 -16.39 1.27
N ILE A 40 -2.26 -15.13 1.35
CA ILE A 40 -2.51 -14.29 0.19
C ILE A 40 -1.21 -13.55 -0.14
N ALA A 41 -0.70 -13.76 -1.36
CA ALA A 41 0.49 -13.06 -1.85
C ALA A 41 0.20 -11.54 -1.94
N ALA A 42 0.77 -10.77 -1.03
CA ALA A 42 0.60 -9.33 -0.95
C ALA A 42 1.96 -8.61 -0.86
N GLU A 43 2.07 -7.48 -1.56
CA GLU A 43 3.24 -6.60 -1.56
C GLU A 43 2.80 -5.18 -1.20
N LEU A 44 3.45 -4.59 -0.19
CA LEU A 44 3.25 -3.20 0.22
C LEU A 44 4.42 -2.35 -0.28
N GLU A 45 4.09 -1.25 -0.96
CA GLU A 45 5.05 -0.19 -1.26
C GLU A 45 4.62 1.12 -0.58
N ILE A 46 5.53 1.66 0.23
CA ILE A 46 5.39 2.97 0.87
C ILE A 46 6.19 3.99 0.04
N ILE A 47 5.49 4.92 -0.60
CA ILE A 47 6.10 5.87 -1.54
C ILE A 47 6.50 7.16 -0.80
N PRO A 48 7.80 7.46 -0.65
CA PRO A 48 8.26 8.59 0.16
C PRO A 48 7.83 9.95 -0.43
N GLY A 49 7.55 10.92 0.44
CA GLY A 49 7.22 12.29 0.03
C GLY A 49 5.83 12.49 -0.56
N ILE A 50 4.98 11.45 -0.56
CA ILE A 50 3.62 11.50 -1.08
C ILE A 50 2.61 11.48 0.07
N GLY A 51 1.71 12.46 0.09
CA GLY A 51 0.57 12.53 1.01
C GLY A 51 -0.66 11.79 0.50
N HIS A 52 -1.79 12.03 1.19
CA HIS A 52 -3.07 11.38 0.87
C HIS A 52 -3.61 11.75 -0.52
N SER A 53 -3.55 13.04 -0.85
CA SER A 53 -4.18 13.62 -2.05
C SER A 53 -3.18 13.81 -3.19
N ASP A 54 -1.94 13.34 -3.03
CA ASP A 54 -0.86 13.57 -3.97
C ASP A 54 -0.44 12.28 -4.68
N GLY A 55 0.33 12.45 -5.75
CA GLY A 55 1.13 11.37 -6.32
C GLY A 55 0.36 10.36 -7.16
N GLU A 56 -0.83 10.70 -7.67
CA GLU A 56 -1.63 9.81 -8.54
C GLU A 56 -0.80 9.21 -9.67
N ARG A 57 -0.07 10.05 -10.43
CA ARG A 57 0.81 9.57 -11.51
C ARG A 57 1.87 8.60 -11.02
N VAL A 58 2.51 8.88 -9.88
CA VAL A 58 3.54 8.00 -9.30
C VAL A 58 2.92 6.65 -8.90
N ARG A 59 1.74 6.67 -8.27
CA ARG A 59 1.01 5.45 -7.88
C ARG A 59 0.63 4.63 -9.12
N THR A 60 0.15 5.26 -10.18
CA THR A 60 -0.14 4.59 -11.45
C THR A 60 1.11 3.97 -12.07
N ASP A 61 2.23 4.71 -12.12
CA ASP A 61 3.48 4.21 -12.69
C ASP A 61 4.03 3.01 -11.90
N ARG A 62 3.95 3.05 -10.56
CA ARG A 62 4.32 1.92 -9.68
C ARG A 62 3.43 0.69 -9.92
N PHE A 63 2.12 0.91 -10.05
CA PHE A 63 1.18 -0.17 -10.34
C PHE A 63 1.44 -0.82 -11.69
N LEU A 64 1.61 -0.03 -12.76
CA LEU A 64 1.91 -0.55 -14.10
C LEU A 64 3.22 -1.34 -14.12
N GLY A 65 4.25 -0.86 -13.40
CA GLY A 65 5.51 -1.57 -13.24
C GLY A 65 5.36 -2.91 -12.52
N TRP A 66 4.56 -2.97 -11.47
CA TRP A 66 4.27 -4.22 -10.75
C TRP A 66 3.46 -5.21 -11.61
N LEU A 67 2.42 -4.72 -12.29
CA LEU A 67 1.60 -5.54 -13.19
C LEU A 67 2.44 -6.14 -14.31
N GLY A 68 3.35 -5.35 -14.91
CA GLY A 68 4.27 -5.82 -15.93
C GLY A 68 5.16 -6.98 -15.47
N LYS A 69 5.68 -6.94 -14.22
CA LYS A 69 6.44 -8.06 -13.63
C LYS A 69 5.57 -9.31 -13.44
N LEU A 70 4.29 -9.11 -13.15
CA LEU A 70 3.34 -10.19 -12.87
C LEU A 70 2.94 -10.94 -14.13
N MET A 71 2.79 -10.22 -15.25
CA MET A 71 2.45 -10.78 -16.56
C MET A 71 3.62 -11.48 -17.26
N GLN A 72 4.85 -11.30 -16.78
CA GLN A 72 6.06 -11.96 -17.30
C GLN A 72 6.34 -13.31 -16.61
N LYS A 73 5.58 -13.66 -15.58
CA LYS A 73 5.66 -14.94 -14.86
C LYS A 73 4.59 -15.90 -15.36
#